data_AF-A0A2A5A7I9-F1
#
_entry.id   AF-A0A2A5A7I9-F1
#
_cell.length_a   1.000
_cell.length_b   1.000
_cell.length_c   1.000
_cell.angle_alpha   90.00
_cell.angle_beta   90.00
_cell.angle_gamma   90.00
#
_symmetry.space_group_name_H-M   'P 1'
#
loop_
_entity.id
_entity.type
_entity.pdbx_description
1 polymer ?
#
loop_
_entity_poly.entity_id
_entity_poly.type
_entity_poly.pdbx_seq_one_letter_code
_entity_poly.pdbx_strand_id
1 'polypeptide(L)'
;MTIQYHIGIDLGTTNSSLAYSEIGDEKIQKYLIHQLNSEDLVVQKPVLPSIIYLPAENEFSEDSIKLPWSSDNKYIIGEMAKNQWGRAGYRVVHSAKSWLCHKGIDRKKSVLPFSSEIDHKISSFEATFMILNHIKDSWNFDYKSGKLKGLFEDQKIVITVPASFDPAARDLTLEAALEAGYDDVRLIEEPQAAFYSWIESHKDNWRDFLEIDKKILVCDIGGGTSDFSLIESTQKDKSLSLQRISVGSHILLGGDNMDLALAHFLNKKLKDDGKNPDQKQFSTLLSQARDAKEDILSGKKDSVEVILAGSGSSLFASSMKVILEKKDVDKLLLDGFFSNCEKGDKANKKRQIGFRKVGLDYAYDPSILRHLSEFLSNQEGGFLLPDYLLFNGSMFQAEILKDCIINGLKSWGCEDLKVLTGNEFTLAVSQGASYFSSLSDSGGIRIKASLPFSYYIAVEKSQMAIPGMEPELSMVCIAPWGLEEGESVTLKDEELYLVTGENIQFRLFRSHIRKDQAGDVIDYNLEDFEELSSVEKTLESTAEQSFIPVNLETTATEIGTLDLFCHEVDGQKEKWKLEFNVREEI
;
A
#
# COMPACT_ATOMS: atom_id res chain seq x y z
N MET A 1 -0.56 18.13 -25.36
CA MET A 1 -0.24 18.86 -24.11
C MET A 1 1.25 18.70 -23.82
N THR A 2 1.85 19.57 -23.01
CA THR A 2 3.27 19.49 -22.64
C THR A 2 3.36 19.19 -21.15
N ILE A 3 3.82 18.00 -20.80
CA ILE A 3 4.11 17.59 -19.42
C ILE A 3 5.08 18.63 -18.81
N GLN A 4 4.77 19.12 -17.61
CA GLN A 4 5.55 20.13 -16.89
C GLN A 4 6.15 19.58 -15.60
N TYR A 5 5.52 18.57 -14.99
CA TYR A 5 5.87 18.10 -13.66
C TYR A 5 5.96 16.57 -13.56
N HIS A 6 6.88 16.13 -12.71
CA HIS A 6 6.84 14.81 -12.09
C HIS A 6 6.06 14.93 -10.79
N ILE A 7 5.01 14.13 -10.61
CA ILE A 7 4.17 14.14 -9.41
C ILE A 7 4.31 12.79 -8.70
N GLY A 8 4.60 12.84 -7.39
CA GLY A 8 4.59 11.70 -6.50
C GLY A 8 3.50 11.83 -5.44
N ILE A 9 2.66 10.81 -5.29
CA ILE A 9 1.58 10.75 -4.31
C ILE A 9 1.85 9.60 -3.35
N ASP A 10 1.93 9.94 -2.07
CA ASP A 10 1.80 8.97 -1.00
C ASP A 10 0.33 8.79 -0.67
N LEU A 11 -0.27 7.66 -1.06
CA LEU A 11 -1.65 7.33 -0.74
C LEU A 11 -1.72 6.58 0.60
N GLY A 12 -1.30 7.17 1.71
CA GLY A 12 -1.20 6.43 2.98
C GLY A 12 -2.55 6.01 3.61
N THR A 13 -2.49 5.10 4.59
CA THR A 13 -3.69 4.59 5.29
C THR A 13 -4.37 5.65 6.16
N THR A 14 -3.58 6.52 6.80
CA THR A 14 -4.07 7.56 7.72
C THR A 14 -3.93 8.96 7.17
N ASN A 15 -2.96 9.16 6.29
CA ASN A 15 -2.55 10.44 5.74
C ASN A 15 -2.04 10.22 4.32
N SER A 16 -2.39 11.15 3.43
CA SER A 16 -1.87 11.19 2.06
C SER A 16 -1.10 12.49 1.84
N SER A 17 -0.09 12.45 0.97
CA SER A 17 0.72 13.63 0.64
C SER A 17 1.08 13.66 -0.85
N LEU A 18 1.42 14.85 -1.35
CA LEU A 18 1.84 15.07 -2.73
C LEU A 18 3.14 15.86 -2.75
N ALA A 19 4.10 15.39 -3.53
CA ALA A 19 5.31 16.10 -3.89
C ALA A 19 5.44 16.19 -5.42
N TYR A 20 6.16 17.19 -5.89
CA TYR A 20 6.37 17.39 -7.32
C TYR A 20 7.71 18.06 -7.62
N SER A 21 8.25 17.82 -8.81
CA SER A 21 9.35 18.59 -9.39
C SER A 21 9.00 19.04 -10.80
N GLU A 22 9.47 20.22 -11.19
CA GLU A 22 9.36 20.68 -12.58
C GLU A 22 10.33 19.89 -13.46
N ILE A 23 9.92 19.53 -14.68
CA ILE A 23 10.81 18.84 -15.61
C ILE A 23 12.02 19.72 -15.89
N GLY A 24 13.22 19.16 -15.69
CA GLY A 24 14.49 19.87 -15.81
C GLY A 24 14.93 20.61 -14.54
N ASP A 25 14.14 20.59 -13.47
CA ASP A 25 14.54 21.03 -12.14
C ASP A 25 14.74 19.81 -11.22
N GLU A 26 15.88 19.76 -10.54
CA GLU A 26 16.22 18.70 -9.59
C GLU A 26 15.58 18.91 -8.21
N LYS A 27 14.92 20.06 -7.98
CA LYS A 27 14.33 20.38 -6.70
C LYS A 27 12.91 19.83 -6.57
N ILE A 28 12.75 18.87 -5.66
CA ILE A 28 11.44 18.36 -5.26
C ILE A 28 10.80 19.31 -4.26
N GLN A 29 9.53 19.62 -4.49
CA GLN A 29 8.71 20.51 -3.69
C GLN A 29 7.54 19.73 -3.09
N LYS A 30 7.21 20.02 -1.83
CA LYS A 30 5.96 19.55 -1.23
C LYS A 30 4.80 20.42 -1.70
N TYR A 31 3.69 19.78 -2.04
CA TYR A 31 2.45 20.48 -2.37
C TYR A 31 1.60 20.67 -1.11
N LEU A 32 0.95 21.83 -0.98
CA LEU A 32 0.06 22.12 0.13
C LEU A 32 -1.39 21.90 -0.33
N ILE A 33 -1.96 20.77 0.07
CA ILE A 33 -3.30 20.34 -0.33
C ILE A 33 -4.34 21.22 0.39
N HIS A 34 -5.23 21.81 -0.41
CA HIS A 34 -6.38 22.57 0.08
C HIS A 34 -7.39 21.63 0.71
N GLN A 35 -7.87 21.96 1.91
CA GLN A 35 -8.84 21.16 2.64
C GLN A 35 -9.55 22.01 3.68
N LEU A 36 -10.75 21.60 4.09
CA LEU A 36 -11.47 22.26 5.16
C LEU A 36 -10.81 21.93 6.50
N ASN A 37 -10.58 22.94 7.34
CA ASN A 37 -10.17 22.77 8.74
C ASN A 37 -11.38 22.83 9.68
N SER A 38 -12.34 23.70 9.36
CA SER A 38 -13.64 23.84 9.99
C SER A 38 -14.63 24.35 8.93
N GLU A 39 -15.90 24.52 9.32
CA GLU A 39 -16.88 25.25 8.53
C GLU A 39 -16.29 26.61 8.08
N ASP A 40 -16.51 26.95 6.82
CA ASP A 40 -16.08 28.18 6.14
C ASP A 40 -14.56 28.46 6.11
N LEU A 41 -13.73 27.51 6.58
CA LEU A 41 -12.28 27.69 6.67
C LEU A 41 -11.52 26.64 5.86
N VAL A 42 -11.08 27.04 4.67
CA VAL A 42 -10.14 26.28 3.85
C VAL A 42 -8.71 26.62 4.27
N VAL A 43 -7.90 25.59 4.50
CA VAL A 43 -6.47 25.70 4.80
C VAL A 43 -5.66 24.91 3.77
N GLN A 44 -4.38 25.24 3.66
CA GLN A 44 -3.43 24.46 2.87
C GLN A 44 -2.48 23.74 3.83
N LYS A 45 -2.38 22.41 3.73
CA LYS A 45 -1.47 21.61 4.56
C LYS A 45 -0.66 20.63 3.70
N PRO A 46 0.57 20.27 4.13
CA PRO A 46 1.41 19.34 3.38
C PRO A 46 0.88 17.90 3.37
N VAL A 47 -0.14 17.62 4.18
CA VAL A 47 -0.74 16.30 4.36
C VAL A 47 -2.25 16.45 4.36
N LEU A 48 -2.93 15.53 3.69
CA LEU A 48 -4.37 15.33 3.71
C LEU A 48 -4.67 14.09 4.56
N PRO A 49 -5.32 14.21 5.74
CA PRO A 49 -5.82 13.04 6.44
C PRO A 49 -6.71 12.19 5.52
N SER A 50 -6.42 10.89 5.43
CA SER A 50 -7.11 9.93 4.55
C SER A 50 -8.43 9.48 5.18
N ILE A 51 -9.27 10.47 5.51
CA ILE A 51 -10.46 10.35 6.31
C ILE A 51 -11.58 11.08 5.59
N ILE A 52 -12.74 10.42 5.49
CA ILE A 52 -13.94 10.97 4.86
C ILE A 52 -15.06 11.02 5.89
N TYR A 53 -15.66 12.19 6.09
CA TYR A 53 -16.87 12.33 6.88
C TYR A 53 -18.09 12.35 5.97
N LEU A 54 -19.12 11.58 6.34
CA LEU A 54 -20.41 11.50 5.65
C LEU A 54 -21.49 12.23 6.49
N PRO A 55 -21.75 13.52 6.21
CA PRO A 55 -22.71 14.31 6.98
C PRO A 55 -24.12 13.70 6.96
N ALA A 56 -24.90 13.95 8.01
CA ALA A 56 -26.34 13.74 7.95
C ALA A 56 -26.99 14.78 7.01
N GLU A 57 -28.18 14.47 6.50
CA GLU A 57 -28.98 15.45 5.75
C GLU A 57 -29.16 16.72 6.58
N ASN A 58 -28.85 17.88 5.97
CA ASN A 58 -28.94 19.20 6.59
C ASN A 58 -28.11 19.38 7.87
N GLU A 59 -27.07 18.57 8.11
CA GLU A 59 -26.15 18.76 9.23
C GLU A 59 -25.36 20.08 9.11
N PHE A 60 -24.93 20.38 7.88
CA PHE A 60 -24.25 21.62 7.53
C PHE A 60 -25.07 22.42 6.54
N SER A 61 -24.90 23.74 6.55
CA SER A 61 -25.40 24.56 5.45
C SER A 61 -24.60 24.28 4.18
N GLU A 62 -25.24 24.31 3.01
CA GLU A 62 -24.58 24.02 1.73
C GLU A 62 -23.33 24.86 1.50
N ASP A 63 -23.31 26.11 1.98
CA ASP A 63 -22.16 27.02 1.84
C ASP A 63 -21.01 26.70 2.80
N SER A 64 -21.33 26.22 4.01
CA SER A 64 -20.34 26.06 5.11
C SER A 64 -19.25 25.02 4.88
N ILE A 65 -19.48 24.09 3.94
CA ILE A 65 -18.53 23.03 3.61
C ILE A 65 -18.06 23.11 2.15
N LYS A 66 -18.17 24.27 1.50
CA LYS A 66 -17.70 24.44 0.11
C LYS A 66 -16.18 24.47 0.02
N LEU A 67 -15.66 23.72 -0.94
CA LEU A 67 -14.28 23.83 -1.40
C LEU A 67 -14.22 24.76 -2.62
N PRO A 68 -13.08 25.41 -2.89
CA PRO A 68 -12.98 26.41 -3.96
C PRO A 68 -13.33 25.91 -5.38
N TRP A 69 -13.29 24.60 -5.60
CA TRP A 69 -13.59 23.94 -6.88
C TRP A 69 -14.94 23.23 -6.92
N SER A 70 -15.65 23.12 -5.80
CA SER A 70 -16.90 22.35 -5.70
C SER A 70 -18.07 23.24 -5.28
N SER A 71 -19.22 23.04 -5.93
CA SER A 71 -20.46 23.76 -5.64
C SER A 71 -21.45 22.95 -4.79
N ASP A 72 -21.24 21.63 -4.65
CA ASP A 72 -22.07 20.70 -3.88
C ASP A 72 -21.16 19.65 -3.22
N ASN A 73 -20.85 19.82 -1.94
CA ASN A 73 -20.01 18.89 -1.19
C ASN A 73 -20.88 17.97 -0.35
N LYS A 74 -21.07 16.74 -0.82
CA LYS A 74 -21.83 15.68 -0.14
C LYS A 74 -21.02 14.96 0.95
N TYR A 75 -19.72 15.21 1.00
CA TYR A 75 -18.78 14.60 1.93
C TYR A 75 -17.66 15.59 2.23
N ILE A 76 -16.91 15.33 3.30
CA ILE A 76 -15.78 16.15 3.74
C ILE A 76 -14.54 15.25 3.82
N ILE A 77 -13.41 15.69 3.26
CA ILE A 77 -12.14 14.96 3.30
C ILE A 77 -11.09 15.80 4.04
N GLY A 78 -10.24 15.14 4.83
CA GLY A 78 -9.09 15.76 5.46
C GLY A 78 -9.33 16.23 6.90
N GLU A 79 -8.77 17.38 7.26
CA GLU A 79 -8.71 17.84 8.66
C GLU A 79 -10.08 18.07 9.31
N MET A 80 -11.03 18.68 8.60
CA MET A 80 -12.37 18.84 9.15
C MET A 80 -13.03 17.47 9.39
N ALA A 81 -12.85 16.50 8.48
CA ALA A 81 -13.36 15.14 8.68
C ALA A 81 -12.71 14.45 9.89
N LYS A 82 -11.39 14.63 10.07
CA LYS A 82 -10.67 14.18 11.26
C LYS A 82 -11.23 14.82 12.54
N ASN A 83 -11.50 16.12 12.52
CA ASN A 83 -12.06 16.85 13.67
C ASN A 83 -13.46 16.34 14.04
N GLN A 84 -14.23 15.82 13.08
CA GLN A 84 -15.54 15.22 13.37
C GLN A 84 -15.47 13.82 13.98
N TRP A 85 -14.33 13.13 13.93
CA TRP A 85 -14.21 11.78 14.47
C TRP A 85 -14.57 11.71 15.96
N GLY A 86 -14.11 12.68 16.75
CA GLY A 86 -14.43 12.75 18.18
C GLY A 86 -15.92 12.93 18.50
N ARG A 87 -16.71 13.49 17.56
CA ARG A 87 -18.14 13.81 17.75
C ARG A 87 -19.08 12.80 17.09
N ALA A 88 -18.75 12.38 15.88
CA ALA A 88 -19.59 11.58 15.02
C ALA A 88 -18.78 10.49 14.28
N GLY A 89 -17.86 9.82 14.99
CA GLY A 89 -16.99 8.79 14.41
C GLY A 89 -17.70 7.64 13.69
N TYR A 90 -18.97 7.36 14.02
CA TYR A 90 -19.80 6.38 13.29
C TYR A 90 -20.16 6.82 11.85
N ARG A 91 -19.92 8.09 11.50
CA ARG A 91 -20.06 8.67 10.15
C ARG A 91 -18.71 8.90 9.45
N VAL A 92 -17.61 8.47 10.08
CA VAL A 92 -16.26 8.64 9.55
C VAL A 92 -15.78 7.36 8.88
N VAL A 93 -15.43 7.46 7.61
CA VAL A 93 -14.68 6.44 6.87
C VAL A 93 -13.19 6.69 7.07
N HIS A 94 -12.48 5.67 7.52
CA HIS A 94 -11.03 5.69 7.73
C HIS A 94 -10.43 4.34 7.35
N SER A 95 -9.10 4.29 7.25
CA SER A 95 -8.33 3.09 6.89
C SER A 95 -8.82 2.42 5.60
N ALA A 96 -9.33 3.22 4.65
CA ALA A 96 -9.89 2.74 3.37
C ALA A 96 -8.86 1.91 2.59
N LYS A 97 -7.58 2.29 2.66
CA LYS A 97 -6.46 1.53 2.08
C LYS A 97 -6.40 0.09 2.61
N SER A 98 -6.46 -0.09 3.94
CA SER A 98 -6.47 -1.44 4.55
C SER A 98 -7.68 -2.26 4.12
N TRP A 99 -8.84 -1.63 3.95
CA TRP A 99 -10.03 -2.31 3.40
C TRP A 99 -9.90 -2.64 1.92
N LEU A 100 -9.20 -1.81 1.13
CA LEU A 100 -8.90 -2.08 -0.28
C LEU A 100 -7.98 -3.31 -0.45
N CYS A 101 -7.16 -3.62 0.57
CA CYS A 101 -6.30 -4.81 0.61
C CYS A 101 -7.00 -6.08 1.06
N HIS A 102 -8.20 -5.95 1.63
CA HIS A 102 -8.81 -7.04 2.35
C HIS A 102 -9.40 -8.06 1.36
N LYS A 103 -8.78 -9.24 1.26
CA LYS A 103 -9.20 -10.34 0.37
C LYS A 103 -10.60 -10.89 0.65
N GLY A 104 -10.99 -11.00 1.92
CA GLY A 104 -12.27 -11.58 2.31
C GLY A 104 -13.50 -10.67 2.19
N ILE A 105 -13.41 -9.55 1.46
CA ILE A 105 -14.56 -8.65 1.23
C ILE A 105 -14.63 -8.21 -0.23
N ASP A 106 -15.84 -7.91 -0.68
CA ASP A 106 -16.05 -7.14 -1.91
C ASP A 106 -15.65 -5.68 -1.67
N ARG A 107 -14.57 -5.26 -2.33
CA ARG A 107 -13.93 -3.94 -2.19
C ARG A 107 -14.70 -2.81 -2.87
N LYS A 108 -15.68 -3.14 -3.74
CA LYS A 108 -16.60 -2.20 -4.38
C LYS A 108 -17.98 -2.14 -3.70
N LYS A 109 -18.22 -2.98 -2.70
CA LYS A 109 -19.46 -2.94 -1.92
C LYS A 109 -19.42 -1.84 -0.86
N SER A 110 -20.50 -1.07 -0.77
CA SER A 110 -20.63 0.05 0.17
C SER A 110 -20.80 -0.42 1.62
N VAL A 111 -19.68 -0.64 2.32
CA VAL A 111 -19.64 -1.18 3.70
C VAL A 111 -19.08 -0.20 4.73
N LEU A 112 -18.49 0.92 4.30
CA LEU A 112 -17.85 1.91 5.16
C LEU A 112 -18.77 3.13 5.41
N PRO A 113 -18.83 3.69 6.63
CA PRO A 113 -18.08 3.32 7.83
C PRO A 113 -18.46 1.94 8.35
N PHE A 114 -17.43 1.14 8.66
CA PHE A 114 -17.63 -0.24 9.07
C PHE A 114 -18.38 -0.31 10.40
N SER A 115 -19.32 -1.26 10.54
CA SER A 115 -20.17 -1.40 11.73
C SER A 115 -21.02 -0.18 12.11
N SER A 116 -21.23 0.75 11.17
CA SER A 116 -22.19 1.85 11.31
C SER A 116 -23.58 1.47 10.78
N GLU A 117 -24.63 2.12 11.29
CA GLU A 117 -26.02 1.93 10.87
C GLU A 117 -26.54 3.09 10.00
N ILE A 118 -25.66 3.95 9.50
CA ILE A 118 -26.07 5.04 8.61
C ILE A 118 -26.58 4.53 7.25
N ASP A 119 -27.51 5.28 6.65
CA ASP A 119 -28.15 4.92 5.39
C ASP A 119 -27.19 4.95 4.20
N HIS A 120 -26.36 5.99 4.13
CA HIS A 120 -25.40 6.20 3.04
C HIS A 120 -24.01 5.75 3.46
N LYS A 121 -23.58 4.62 2.91
CA LYS A 121 -22.23 4.07 3.04
C LYS A 121 -21.51 4.16 1.70
N ILE A 122 -20.20 4.01 1.73
CA ILE A 122 -19.33 3.92 0.55
C ILE A 122 -18.42 2.70 0.64
N SER A 123 -17.88 2.29 -0.49
CA SER A 123 -16.92 1.19 -0.60
C SER A 123 -15.49 1.66 -0.32
N SER A 124 -14.55 0.73 -0.12
CA SER A 124 -13.13 1.09 -0.01
C SER A 124 -12.58 1.63 -1.34
N PHE A 125 -13.08 1.12 -2.47
CA PHE A 125 -12.77 1.65 -3.79
C PHE A 125 -13.24 3.11 -3.96
N GLU A 126 -14.52 3.39 -3.66
CA GLU A 126 -15.08 4.76 -3.75
C GLU A 126 -14.34 5.73 -2.82
N ALA A 127 -14.00 5.31 -1.61
CA ALA A 127 -13.22 6.14 -0.68
C ALA A 127 -11.82 6.47 -1.24
N THR A 128 -11.14 5.50 -1.85
CA THR A 128 -9.84 5.71 -2.52
C THR A 128 -9.97 6.69 -3.69
N PHE A 129 -10.97 6.50 -4.56
CA PHE A 129 -11.27 7.41 -5.66
C PHE A 129 -11.52 8.85 -5.15
N MET A 130 -12.35 9.01 -4.11
CA MET A 130 -12.68 10.32 -3.55
C MET A 130 -11.45 11.07 -3.03
N ILE A 131 -10.51 10.37 -2.39
CA ILE A 131 -9.25 10.96 -1.89
C ILE A 131 -8.36 11.39 -3.06
N LEU A 132 -8.20 10.54 -4.08
CA LEU A 132 -7.41 10.89 -5.27
C LEU A 132 -8.03 12.08 -6.00
N ASN A 133 -9.34 12.06 -6.24
CA ASN A 133 -10.03 13.16 -6.91
C ASN A 133 -9.90 14.49 -6.12
N HIS A 134 -9.91 14.46 -4.78
CA HIS A 134 -9.66 15.64 -3.96
C HIS A 134 -8.25 16.22 -4.15
N ILE A 135 -7.23 15.36 -4.25
CA ILE A 135 -5.84 15.79 -4.52
C ILE A 135 -5.74 16.45 -5.89
N LYS A 136 -6.31 15.82 -6.92
CA LYS A 136 -6.36 16.38 -8.28
C LYS A 136 -7.06 17.73 -8.32
N ASP A 137 -8.25 17.83 -7.72
CA ASP A 137 -9.04 19.06 -7.76
C ASP A 137 -8.34 20.21 -7.02
N SER A 138 -7.67 19.92 -5.91
CA SER A 138 -6.80 20.87 -5.21
C SER A 138 -5.71 21.40 -6.14
N TRP A 139 -4.98 20.52 -6.84
CA TRP A 139 -3.96 20.90 -7.81
C TRP A 139 -4.53 21.77 -8.93
N ASN A 140 -5.64 21.33 -9.53
CA ASN A 140 -6.29 22.02 -10.65
C ASN A 140 -6.83 23.40 -10.25
N PHE A 141 -7.22 23.59 -8.99
CA PHE A 141 -7.55 24.90 -8.46
C PHE A 141 -6.33 25.83 -8.46
N ASP A 142 -5.17 25.36 -7.98
CA ASP A 142 -3.95 26.16 -7.99
C ASP A 142 -3.43 26.44 -9.41
N TYR A 143 -3.57 25.50 -10.35
CA TYR A 143 -3.33 25.74 -11.77
C TYR A 143 -4.22 26.87 -12.33
N LYS A 144 -5.54 26.81 -12.09
CA LYS A 144 -6.49 27.86 -12.53
C LYS A 144 -6.17 29.23 -11.92
N SER A 145 -5.56 29.25 -10.73
CA SER A 145 -5.10 30.48 -10.07
C SER A 145 -3.77 31.03 -10.62
N GLY A 146 -3.11 30.30 -11.52
CA GLY A 146 -1.82 30.66 -12.11
C GLY A 146 -0.59 30.31 -11.27
N LYS A 147 -0.74 29.52 -10.20
CA LYS A 147 0.40 29.08 -9.35
C LYS A 147 1.18 27.92 -9.95
N LEU A 148 0.54 27.10 -10.79
CA LEU A 148 1.12 25.92 -11.43
C LEU A 148 1.03 26.06 -12.96
N LYS A 149 1.90 25.36 -13.69
CA LYS A 149 2.05 25.50 -15.15
C LYS A 149 1.24 24.49 -15.98
N GLY A 150 0.63 23.48 -15.37
CA GLY A 150 -0.12 22.44 -16.07
C GLY A 150 -1.27 21.86 -15.23
N LEU A 151 -2.29 21.36 -15.93
CA LEU A 151 -3.36 20.56 -15.34
C LEU A 151 -2.80 19.25 -14.80
N PHE A 152 -3.40 18.74 -13.74
CA PHE A 152 -2.96 17.52 -13.07
C PHE A 152 -2.94 16.31 -14.03
N GLU A 153 -3.98 16.20 -14.84
CA GLU A 153 -4.22 15.10 -15.80
C GLU A 153 -3.15 15.03 -16.90
N ASP A 154 -2.49 16.16 -17.18
CA ASP A 154 -1.44 16.26 -18.20
C ASP A 154 -0.02 15.96 -17.66
N GLN A 155 0.11 15.45 -16.42
CA GLN A 155 1.40 15.25 -15.75
C GLN A 155 1.76 13.75 -15.60
N LYS A 156 3.04 13.46 -15.36
CA LYS A 156 3.50 12.12 -14.99
C LYS A 156 3.24 11.87 -13.52
N ILE A 157 2.39 10.90 -13.19
CA ILE A 157 1.95 10.65 -11.81
C ILE A 157 2.46 9.29 -11.33
N VAL A 158 3.03 9.26 -10.13
CA VAL A 158 3.42 8.03 -9.44
C VAL A 158 2.66 7.95 -8.12
N ILE A 159 1.93 6.87 -7.88
CA ILE A 159 1.20 6.61 -6.63
C ILE A 159 1.90 5.50 -5.86
N THR A 160 2.05 5.66 -4.55
CA THR A 160 2.67 4.62 -3.71
C THR A 160 1.69 3.58 -3.19
N VAL A 161 2.14 2.33 -3.15
CA VAL A 161 1.43 1.19 -2.57
C VAL A 161 2.35 0.44 -1.61
N PRO A 162 1.85 -0.18 -0.53
CA PRO A 162 2.64 -1.07 0.30
C PRO A 162 3.29 -2.15 -0.56
N ALA A 163 4.54 -2.49 -0.26
CA ALA A 163 5.29 -3.49 -1.03
C ALA A 163 4.57 -4.84 -1.08
N SER A 164 3.81 -5.11 -0.03
CA SER A 164 3.07 -6.34 0.20
C SER A 164 1.64 -6.36 -0.37
N PHE A 165 1.20 -5.30 -1.07
CA PHE A 165 -0.11 -5.26 -1.73
C PHE A 165 -0.28 -6.46 -2.67
N ASP A 166 -1.45 -7.11 -2.57
CA ASP A 166 -1.84 -8.10 -3.56
C ASP A 166 -2.08 -7.43 -4.93
N PRO A 167 -1.82 -8.11 -6.08
CA PRO A 167 -1.95 -7.52 -7.41
C PRO A 167 -3.30 -6.83 -7.65
N ALA A 168 -4.38 -7.57 -7.51
CA ALA A 168 -5.63 -7.20 -6.89
C ALA A 168 -5.86 -5.75 -6.35
N ALA A 169 -5.21 -5.39 -5.23
CA ALA A 169 -5.36 -4.08 -4.60
C ALA A 169 -4.60 -3.00 -5.37
N ARG A 170 -3.50 -3.37 -6.05
CA ARG A 170 -2.77 -2.48 -6.97
C ARG A 170 -3.65 -2.13 -8.17
N ASP A 171 -4.32 -3.10 -8.75
CA ASP A 171 -5.26 -2.91 -9.86
C ASP A 171 -6.41 -1.98 -9.45
N LEU A 172 -6.99 -2.19 -8.26
CA LEU A 172 -8.06 -1.31 -7.76
C LEU A 172 -7.56 0.10 -7.45
N THR A 173 -6.30 0.25 -7.05
CA THR A 173 -5.69 1.58 -6.85
C THR A 173 -5.49 2.28 -8.19
N LEU A 174 -5.01 1.54 -9.19
CA LEU A 174 -4.85 2.03 -10.56
C LEU A 174 -6.20 2.40 -11.18
N GLU A 175 -7.20 1.53 -11.05
CA GLU A 175 -8.56 1.76 -11.54
C GLU A 175 -9.17 3.01 -10.89
N ALA A 176 -9.04 3.19 -9.57
CA ALA A 176 -9.50 4.39 -8.89
C ALA A 176 -8.77 5.66 -9.37
N ALA A 177 -7.48 5.57 -9.71
CA ALA A 177 -6.71 6.68 -10.26
C ALA A 177 -7.16 7.03 -11.68
N LEU A 178 -7.36 6.02 -12.54
CA LEU A 178 -7.87 6.19 -13.90
C LEU A 178 -9.27 6.79 -13.90
N GLU A 179 -10.17 6.32 -13.03
CA GLU A 179 -11.50 6.93 -12.86
C GLU A 179 -11.39 8.38 -12.40
N ALA A 180 -10.39 8.72 -11.59
CA ALA A 180 -10.11 10.09 -11.17
C ALA A 180 -9.47 10.94 -12.28
N GLY A 181 -9.15 10.39 -13.46
CA GLY A 181 -8.57 11.10 -14.60
C GLY A 181 -7.04 11.15 -14.60
N TYR A 182 -6.38 10.16 -14.02
CA TYR A 182 -4.92 10.09 -13.95
C TYR A 182 -4.41 9.31 -15.17
N ASP A 183 -4.21 9.99 -16.30
CA ASP A 183 -3.96 9.32 -17.59
C ASP A 183 -2.57 8.63 -17.68
N ASP A 184 -1.50 9.26 -17.17
CA ASP A 184 -0.13 8.69 -17.11
C ASP A 184 0.27 8.40 -15.66
N VAL A 185 -0.34 7.35 -15.11
CA VAL A 185 -0.13 6.90 -13.73
C VAL A 185 0.71 5.62 -13.66
N ARG A 186 1.65 5.60 -12.72
CA ARG A 186 2.44 4.40 -12.35
C ARG A 186 2.36 4.17 -10.86
N LEU A 187 2.65 2.93 -10.46
CA LEU A 187 2.73 2.56 -9.06
C LEU A 187 4.19 2.31 -8.65
N ILE A 188 4.51 2.60 -7.39
CA ILE A 188 5.79 2.25 -6.77
C ILE A 188 5.54 1.75 -5.35
N GLU A 189 6.42 0.88 -4.85
CA GLU A 189 6.34 0.44 -3.46
C GLU A 189 6.75 1.55 -2.47
N GLU A 190 6.00 1.71 -1.38
CA GLU A 190 6.28 2.69 -0.32
C GLU A 190 7.72 2.61 0.24
N PRO A 191 8.27 1.43 0.64
CA PRO A 191 9.64 1.37 1.14
C PRO A 191 10.69 1.70 0.06
N GLN A 192 10.42 1.41 -1.21
CA GLN A 192 11.30 1.83 -2.30
C GLN A 192 11.25 3.34 -2.48
N ALA A 193 10.07 3.95 -2.47
CA ALA A 193 9.91 5.39 -2.52
C ALA A 193 10.63 6.06 -1.33
N ALA A 194 10.49 5.54 -0.12
CA ALA A 194 11.23 6.04 1.04
C ALA A 194 12.75 5.99 0.83
N PHE A 195 13.27 4.94 0.20
CA PHE A 195 14.69 4.84 -0.14
C PHE A 195 15.11 5.82 -1.25
N TYR A 196 14.28 6.01 -2.27
CA TYR A 196 14.50 7.03 -3.31
C TYR A 196 14.52 8.45 -2.74
N SER A 197 13.70 8.74 -1.73
CA SER A 197 13.77 10.01 -1.01
C SER A 197 15.09 10.21 -0.29
N TRP A 198 15.64 9.13 0.29
CA TRP A 198 16.94 9.19 0.94
C TRP A 198 18.06 9.42 -0.09
N ILE A 199 17.98 8.76 -1.26
CA ILE A 199 18.90 9.01 -2.38
C ILE A 199 18.84 10.49 -2.79
N GLU A 200 17.63 11.02 -2.99
CA GLU A 200 17.43 12.40 -3.42
C GLU A 200 17.96 13.40 -2.39
N SER A 201 17.75 13.17 -1.09
CA SER A 201 18.20 14.08 -0.03
C SER A 201 19.71 14.16 0.09
N HIS A 202 20.45 13.16 -0.41
CA HIS A 202 21.93 13.13 -0.39
C HIS A 202 22.56 13.51 -1.73
N LYS A 203 21.75 13.72 -2.78
CA LYS A 203 22.20 14.11 -4.13
C LYS A 203 23.39 13.25 -4.57
N ASP A 204 24.40 13.81 -5.22
CA ASP A 204 25.53 13.03 -5.75
C ASP A 204 26.33 12.23 -4.70
N ASN A 205 26.25 12.61 -3.42
CA ASN A 205 27.03 12.00 -2.35
C ASN A 205 26.42 10.72 -1.78
N TRP A 206 25.19 10.34 -2.17
CA TRP A 206 24.52 9.18 -1.56
C TRP A 206 25.34 7.89 -1.65
N ARG A 207 26.14 7.73 -2.71
CA ARG A 207 27.01 6.56 -2.91
C ARG A 207 28.14 6.46 -1.89
N ASP A 208 28.55 7.58 -1.29
CA ASP A 208 29.61 7.59 -0.27
C ASP A 208 29.12 7.01 1.07
N PHE A 209 27.80 6.93 1.26
CA PHE A 209 27.20 6.36 2.47
C PHE A 209 27.07 4.84 2.41
N LEU A 210 27.03 4.25 1.22
CA LEU A 210 26.79 2.82 1.02
C LEU A 210 28.05 2.10 0.52
N GLU A 211 28.41 1.03 1.22
CA GLU A 211 29.45 0.11 0.77
C GLU A 211 28.83 -0.98 -0.13
N ILE A 212 29.62 -1.58 -1.02
CA ILE A 212 29.20 -2.68 -1.90
C ILE A 212 29.02 -3.98 -1.09
N ASP A 213 28.11 -4.85 -1.53
CA ASP A 213 27.74 -6.14 -0.92
C ASP A 213 27.17 -5.98 0.50
N LYS A 214 26.41 -4.90 0.72
CA LYS A 214 25.80 -4.56 2.01
C LYS A 214 24.28 -4.53 1.92
N LYS A 215 23.66 -4.86 3.05
CA LYS A 215 22.20 -4.99 3.16
C LYS A 215 21.61 -3.77 3.84
N ILE A 216 20.63 -3.17 3.19
CA ILE A 216 19.86 -2.03 3.67
C ILE A 216 18.45 -2.50 4.00
N LEU A 217 18.13 -2.50 5.29
CA LEU A 217 16.77 -2.73 5.76
C LEU A 217 16.00 -1.41 5.72
N VAL A 218 14.91 -1.39 4.96
CA VAL A 218 13.90 -0.32 5.04
C VAL A 218 12.78 -0.80 5.96
N CYS A 219 12.60 -0.10 7.07
CA CYS A 219 11.49 -0.29 8.00
C CYS A 219 10.46 0.81 7.78
N ASP A 220 9.40 0.48 7.06
CA ASP A 220 8.28 1.39 6.82
C ASP A 220 7.12 1.05 7.76
N ILE A 221 6.93 1.85 8.80
CA ILE A 221 5.86 1.63 9.79
C ILE A 221 5.00 2.88 9.90
N GLY A 222 3.84 2.79 9.24
CA GLY A 222 2.86 3.85 9.17
C GLY A 222 1.76 3.76 10.23
N GLY A 223 0.64 4.40 9.92
CA GLY A 223 -0.56 4.34 10.74
C GLY A 223 -1.24 2.96 10.72
N GLY A 224 -1.37 2.34 9.54
CA GLY A 224 -2.12 1.08 9.43
C GLY A 224 -1.27 -0.18 9.25
N THR A 225 -0.04 -0.04 8.79
CA THR A 225 0.76 -1.14 8.25
C THR A 225 2.21 -1.07 8.71
N SER A 226 2.84 -2.25 8.75
CA SER A 226 4.29 -2.42 8.87
C SER A 226 4.76 -3.17 7.63
N ASP A 227 5.63 -2.54 6.84
CA ASP A 227 6.21 -3.08 5.63
C ASP A 227 7.74 -3.08 5.76
N PHE A 228 8.35 -4.24 5.49
CA PHE A 228 9.80 -4.41 5.54
C PHE A 228 10.33 -4.74 4.16
N SER A 229 11.41 -4.09 3.76
CA SER A 229 12.10 -4.38 2.49
C SER A 229 13.59 -4.46 2.74
N LEU A 230 14.25 -5.39 2.05
CA LEU A 230 15.70 -5.54 2.08
C LEU A 230 16.27 -5.25 0.69
N ILE A 231 17.13 -4.24 0.64
CA ILE A 231 17.87 -3.83 -0.56
C ILE A 231 19.32 -4.25 -0.36
N GLU A 232 19.95 -4.76 -1.40
CA GLU A 232 21.39 -5.03 -1.43
C GLU A 232 22.06 -4.04 -2.37
N SER A 233 23.13 -3.41 -1.89
CA SER A 233 24.07 -2.69 -2.74
C SER A 233 24.97 -3.69 -3.44
N THR A 234 24.92 -3.71 -4.77
CA THR A 234 25.72 -4.62 -5.60
C THR A 234 26.65 -3.81 -6.52
N GLN A 235 27.48 -4.48 -7.30
CA GLN A 235 28.29 -3.84 -8.32
C GLN A 235 27.90 -4.32 -9.72
N LYS A 236 27.50 -3.39 -10.60
CA LYS A 236 27.26 -3.63 -12.02
C LYS A 236 28.04 -2.62 -12.86
N ASP A 237 28.80 -3.10 -13.83
CA ASP A 237 29.63 -2.28 -14.73
C ASP A 237 30.57 -1.30 -13.99
N LYS A 238 31.16 -1.77 -12.87
CA LYS A 238 32.03 -0.99 -11.95
C LYS A 238 31.33 0.17 -11.25
N SER A 239 30.01 0.27 -11.36
CA SER A 239 29.18 1.23 -10.63
C SER A 239 28.36 0.52 -9.55
N LEU A 240 28.03 1.23 -8.48
CA LEU A 240 27.13 0.73 -7.45
C LEU A 240 25.73 0.58 -8.05
N SER A 241 25.14 -0.61 -7.91
CA SER A 241 23.75 -0.92 -8.26
C SER A 241 22.96 -1.28 -7.01
N LEU A 242 21.63 -1.22 -7.11
CA LEU A 242 20.73 -1.54 -6.02
C LEU A 242 19.78 -2.64 -6.48
N GLN A 243 19.69 -3.70 -5.70
CA GLN A 243 18.78 -4.81 -5.96
C GLN A 243 17.89 -5.03 -4.75
N ARG A 244 16.58 -5.11 -4.97
CA ARG A 244 15.65 -5.52 -3.92
C ARG A 244 15.71 -7.04 -3.79
N ILE A 245 16.19 -7.54 -2.67
CA ILE A 245 16.40 -8.98 -2.44
C ILE A 245 15.29 -9.63 -1.63
N SER A 246 14.49 -8.86 -0.88
CA SER A 246 13.37 -9.39 -0.11
C SER A 246 12.32 -8.35 0.24
N VAL A 247 11.06 -8.80 0.33
CA VAL A 247 9.91 -8.01 0.78
C VAL A 247 9.06 -8.81 1.77
N GLY A 248 8.67 -8.14 2.85
CA GLY A 248 7.85 -8.72 3.90
C GLY A 248 6.39 -8.88 3.50
N SER A 249 5.66 -9.69 4.27
CA SER A 249 4.20 -9.80 4.14
C SER A 249 3.50 -8.51 4.53
N HIS A 250 2.24 -8.35 4.09
CA HIS A 250 1.42 -7.21 4.50
C HIS A 250 0.95 -7.40 5.94
N ILE A 251 1.47 -6.59 6.84
CA ILE A 251 1.12 -6.69 8.26
C ILE A 251 0.21 -5.50 8.59
N LEU A 252 -1.08 -5.78 8.83
CA LEU A 252 -2.03 -4.80 9.40
C LEU A 252 -1.72 -4.56 10.89
N LEU A 253 -0.59 -3.92 11.12
CA LEU A 253 -0.01 -3.59 12.41
C LEU A 253 0.70 -2.24 12.29
N GLY A 254 0.17 -1.23 12.98
CA GLY A 254 0.76 0.11 12.99
C GLY A 254 0.23 0.97 14.12
N GLY A 255 0.29 2.29 13.94
CA GLY A 255 -0.24 3.27 14.88
C GLY A 255 -1.72 3.08 15.25
N ASP A 256 -2.56 2.65 14.31
CA ASP A 256 -3.99 2.38 14.49
C ASP A 256 -4.22 1.24 15.49
N ASN A 257 -3.39 0.19 15.44
CA ASN A 257 -3.46 -0.92 16.39
C ASN A 257 -3.07 -0.47 17.79
N MET A 258 -2.06 0.40 17.91
CA MET A 258 -1.66 1.01 19.18
C MET A 258 -2.78 1.87 19.75
N ASP A 259 -3.43 2.68 18.91
CA ASP A 259 -4.56 3.53 19.29
C ASP A 259 -5.74 2.69 19.77
N LEU A 260 -6.08 1.61 19.04
CA LEU A 260 -7.12 0.66 19.44
C LEU A 260 -6.79 -0.05 20.75
N ALA A 261 -5.54 -0.49 20.95
CA ALA A 261 -5.11 -1.14 22.18
C ALA A 261 -5.24 -0.20 23.40
N LEU A 262 -4.81 1.06 23.25
CA LEU A 262 -4.97 2.09 24.27
C LEU A 262 -6.45 2.39 24.54
N ALA A 263 -7.27 2.51 23.50
CA ALA A 263 -8.71 2.75 23.65
C ALA A 263 -9.41 1.59 24.38
N HIS A 264 -9.09 0.34 24.05
CA HIS A 264 -9.60 -0.84 24.77
C HIS A 264 -9.15 -0.89 26.22
N PHE A 265 -7.89 -0.53 26.50
CA PHE A 265 -7.36 -0.44 27.85
C PHE A 265 -8.10 0.63 28.68
N LEU A 266 -8.30 1.82 28.14
CA LEU A 266 -9.05 2.90 28.80
C LEU A 266 -10.53 2.53 28.98
N ASN A 267 -11.15 1.86 28.00
CA ASN A 267 -12.52 1.37 28.09
C ASN A 267 -12.65 0.33 29.22
N LYS A 268 -11.65 -0.54 29.38
CA LYS A 268 -11.60 -1.49 30.49
C LYS A 268 -11.48 -0.78 31.83
N LYS A 269 -10.59 0.21 31.97
CA LYS A 269 -10.49 1.04 33.19
C LYS A 269 -11.84 1.67 33.55
N LEU A 270 -12.56 2.21 32.58
CA LEU A 270 -13.90 2.76 32.79
C LEU A 270 -14.91 1.71 33.25
N LYS A 271 -14.89 0.51 32.66
CA LYS A 271 -15.78 -0.60 33.06
C LYS A 271 -15.48 -1.12 34.46
N ASP A 272 -14.21 -1.20 34.83
CA ASP A 272 -13.78 -1.58 36.17
C ASP A 272 -14.26 -0.54 37.22
N ASP A 273 -14.38 0.73 36.82
CA ASP A 273 -15.00 1.82 37.60
C ASP A 273 -16.56 1.82 37.57
N GLY A 274 -17.19 0.80 36.97
CA GLY A 274 -18.65 0.68 36.87
C GLY A 274 -19.30 1.53 35.76
N LYS A 275 -18.51 2.10 34.84
CA LYS A 275 -18.99 2.90 33.71
C LYS A 275 -19.02 2.06 32.43
N ASN A 276 -20.08 2.17 31.62
CA ASN A 276 -20.20 1.40 30.37
C ASN A 276 -20.32 2.33 29.16
N PRO A 277 -19.20 2.71 28.53
CA PRO A 277 -19.23 3.49 27.30
C PRO A 277 -19.97 2.76 26.18
N ASP A 278 -20.84 3.47 25.46
CA ASP A 278 -21.49 2.98 24.24
C ASP A 278 -20.54 3.02 23.03
N GLN A 279 -21.01 2.58 21.86
CA GLN A 279 -20.20 2.55 20.64
C GLN A 279 -19.74 3.95 20.19
N LYS A 280 -20.56 4.98 20.37
CA LYS A 280 -20.21 6.36 20.00
C LYS A 280 -19.11 6.88 20.92
N GLN A 281 -19.26 6.64 22.23
CA GLN A 281 -18.26 7.01 23.23
C GLN A 281 -16.95 6.24 23.05
N PHE A 282 -17.00 4.99 22.58
CA PHE A 282 -15.78 4.25 22.21
C PHE A 282 -15.05 4.88 21.00
N SER A 283 -15.78 5.35 19.98
CA SER A 283 -15.16 6.09 18.87
C SER A 283 -14.48 7.40 19.35
N THR A 284 -15.11 8.13 20.27
CA THR A 284 -14.50 9.31 20.89
C THR A 284 -13.26 8.95 21.70
N LEU A 285 -13.32 7.83 22.45
CA LEU A 285 -12.20 7.30 23.23
C LEU A 285 -11.01 6.94 22.33
N LEU A 286 -11.25 6.32 21.18
CA LEU A 286 -10.23 5.98 20.19
C LEU A 286 -9.51 7.24 19.67
N SER A 287 -10.27 8.26 19.25
CA SER A 287 -9.70 9.52 18.78
C SER A 287 -8.84 10.20 19.85
N GLN A 288 -9.34 10.32 21.09
CA GLN A 288 -8.59 10.96 22.17
C GLN A 288 -7.39 10.12 22.64
N ALA A 289 -7.47 8.78 22.56
CA ALA A 289 -6.34 7.91 22.86
C ALA A 289 -5.18 8.10 21.87
N ARG A 290 -5.48 8.34 20.59
CA ARG A 290 -4.47 8.69 19.58
C ARG A 290 -3.75 9.99 19.93
N ASP A 291 -4.50 11.05 20.18
CA ASP A 291 -3.90 12.36 20.53
C ASP A 291 -3.05 12.25 21.81
N ALA A 292 -3.56 11.50 22.80
CA ALA A 292 -2.84 11.25 24.05
C ALA A 292 -1.54 10.45 23.83
N LYS A 293 -1.57 9.43 22.97
CA LYS A 293 -0.38 8.66 22.57
C LYS A 293 0.67 9.56 21.94
N GLU A 294 0.28 10.39 20.98
CA GLU A 294 1.20 11.31 20.29
C GLU A 294 1.82 12.32 21.27
N ASP A 295 1.04 12.88 22.20
CA ASP A 295 1.54 13.79 23.24
C ASP A 295 2.51 13.11 24.22
N ILE A 296 2.23 11.86 24.61
CA ILE A 296 3.08 11.12 25.57
C ILE A 296 4.37 10.64 24.91
N LEU A 297 4.29 10.03 23.73
CA LEU A 297 5.47 9.54 23.01
C LEU A 297 6.41 10.65 22.55
N SER A 298 5.88 11.85 22.28
CA SER A 298 6.69 13.04 21.98
C SER A 298 7.30 13.69 23.23
N GLY A 299 6.99 13.20 24.43
CA GLY A 299 7.46 13.76 25.68
C GLY A 299 6.84 15.11 26.06
N LYS A 300 5.76 15.54 25.39
CA LYS A 300 5.05 16.78 25.73
C LYS A 300 4.30 16.68 27.05
N LYS A 301 3.80 15.49 27.37
CA LYS A 301 3.01 15.20 28.58
C LYS A 301 3.36 13.83 29.15
N ASP A 302 3.34 13.69 30.47
CA ASP A 302 3.48 12.39 31.13
C ASP A 302 2.13 11.69 31.36
N SER A 303 1.02 12.43 31.23
CA SER A 303 -0.34 11.89 31.28
C SER A 303 -1.32 12.79 30.55
N VAL A 304 -2.44 12.20 30.11
CA VAL A 304 -3.53 12.91 29.43
C VAL A 304 -4.86 12.44 30.01
N GLU A 305 -5.72 13.39 30.41
CA GLU A 305 -7.10 13.12 30.80
C GLU A 305 -7.97 13.00 29.54
N VAL A 306 -8.63 11.87 29.36
CA VAL A 306 -9.59 11.61 28.30
C VAL A 306 -11.01 11.79 28.84
N ILE A 307 -11.81 12.62 28.15
CA ILE A 307 -13.14 13.03 28.60
C ILE A 307 -14.19 12.54 27.60
N LEU A 308 -15.12 11.73 28.06
CA LEU A 308 -16.27 11.27 27.29
C LEU A 308 -17.53 11.99 27.79
N ALA A 309 -18.23 12.68 26.89
CA ALA A 309 -19.49 13.33 27.19
C ALA A 309 -20.56 12.29 27.61
N GLY A 310 -21.44 12.68 28.52
CA GLY A 310 -22.59 11.87 28.92
C GLY A 310 -23.59 11.72 27.76
N SER A 311 -24.32 10.60 27.72
CA SER A 311 -25.42 10.40 26.78
C SER A 311 -26.76 10.84 27.39
N GLY A 312 -27.66 11.42 26.58
CA GLY A 312 -29.02 11.81 26.98
C GLY A 312 -29.19 13.24 27.53
N SER A 313 -30.35 13.52 28.14
CA SER A 313 -30.77 14.86 28.59
C SER A 313 -29.98 15.44 29.78
N SER A 314 -28.96 14.74 30.27
CA SER A 314 -28.06 15.16 31.35
C SER A 314 -26.63 15.41 30.86
N LEU A 315 -26.49 16.15 29.74
CA LEU A 315 -25.22 16.47 29.08
C LEU A 315 -24.13 17.05 30.00
N PHE A 316 -24.50 17.59 31.17
CA PHE A 316 -23.58 18.20 32.13
C PHE A 316 -23.36 17.39 33.42
N ALA A 317 -24.09 16.29 33.66
CA ALA A 317 -24.06 15.57 34.95
C ALA A 317 -23.34 14.20 34.93
N SER A 318 -22.94 13.68 33.78
CA SER A 318 -22.37 12.33 33.67
C SER A 318 -21.23 12.20 32.65
N SER A 319 -20.30 13.16 32.63
CA SER A 319 -19.06 12.99 31.85
C SER A 319 -18.20 11.90 32.48
N MET A 320 -17.76 10.93 31.68
CA MET A 320 -16.79 9.93 32.12
C MET A 320 -15.38 10.46 31.89
N LYS A 321 -14.52 10.30 32.88
CA LYS A 321 -13.10 10.66 32.82
C LYS A 321 -12.24 9.43 33.05
N VAL A 322 -11.15 9.32 32.30
CA VAL A 322 -10.11 8.30 32.46
C VAL A 322 -8.76 8.92 32.09
N ILE A 323 -7.71 8.56 32.82
CA ILE A 323 -6.36 9.09 32.60
C ILE A 323 -5.52 8.01 31.91
N LEU A 324 -4.84 8.41 30.83
CA LEU A 324 -3.75 7.65 30.22
C LEU A 324 -2.42 8.17 30.75
N GLU A 325 -1.65 7.33 31.41
CA GLU A 325 -0.33 7.69 31.96
C GLU A 325 0.79 7.11 31.11
N LYS A 326 1.97 7.73 31.14
CA LYS A 326 3.17 7.25 30.43
C LYS A 326 3.49 5.79 30.72
N LYS A 327 3.36 5.35 31.97
CA LYS A 327 3.57 3.93 32.34
C LYS A 327 2.62 2.96 31.62
N ASP A 328 1.40 3.41 31.30
CA ASP A 328 0.43 2.60 30.56
C ASP A 328 0.85 2.49 29.08
N VAL A 329 1.33 3.61 28.52
CA VAL A 329 1.88 3.68 27.16
C VAL A 329 3.13 2.81 27.04
N ASP A 330 4.08 2.94 27.97
CA ASP A 330 5.32 2.13 27.98
C ASP A 330 4.98 0.64 28.02
N LYS A 331 4.10 0.22 28.94
CA LYS A 331 3.69 -1.17 29.08
C LYS A 331 2.95 -1.72 27.85
N LEU A 332 2.01 -0.97 27.29
CA LEU A 332 1.21 -1.46 26.17
C LEU A 332 1.98 -1.40 24.85
N LEU A 333 2.73 -0.32 24.62
CA LEU A 333 3.39 -0.07 23.35
C LEU A 333 4.80 -0.65 23.32
N LEU A 334 5.65 -0.30 24.28
CA LEU A 334 7.04 -0.76 24.29
C LEU A 334 7.13 -2.25 24.66
N ASP A 335 6.51 -2.65 25.78
CA ASP A 335 6.56 -4.05 26.22
C ASP A 335 5.61 -4.96 25.42
N GLY A 336 4.61 -4.39 24.74
CA GLY A 336 3.63 -5.12 23.94
C GLY A 336 3.99 -5.17 22.46
N PHE A 337 3.90 -4.04 21.76
CA PHE A 337 4.15 -3.96 20.31
C PHE A 337 5.64 -4.06 19.95
N PHE A 338 6.54 -3.71 20.86
CA PHE A 338 7.98 -3.85 20.68
C PHE A 338 8.61 -4.81 21.68
N SER A 339 7.84 -5.83 22.10
CA SER A 339 8.34 -6.87 23.01
C SER A 339 9.61 -7.50 22.45
N ASN A 340 10.68 -7.57 23.24
CA ASN A 340 11.92 -8.25 22.86
C ASN A 340 11.63 -9.70 22.40
N CYS A 341 12.38 -10.16 21.41
CA CYS A 341 12.31 -11.52 20.90
C CYS A 341 13.69 -12.00 20.47
N GLU A 342 13.86 -13.31 20.36
CA GLU A 342 15.11 -13.93 19.95
C GLU A 342 15.30 -13.88 18.42
N LYS A 343 16.56 -13.98 17.99
CA LYS A 343 16.91 -14.10 16.58
C LYS A 343 16.26 -15.37 16.01
N GLY A 344 15.43 -15.22 14.99
CA GLY A 344 14.73 -16.34 14.37
C GLY A 344 13.31 -16.56 14.87
N ASP A 345 12.87 -15.83 15.90
CA ASP A 345 11.49 -15.89 16.38
C ASP A 345 10.51 -15.52 15.26
N LYS A 346 9.42 -16.30 15.19
CA LYS A 346 8.35 -16.08 14.22
C LYS A 346 7.14 -15.45 14.88
N ALA A 347 6.39 -14.66 14.13
CA ALA A 347 5.14 -14.11 14.62
C ALA A 347 4.15 -15.25 14.92
N ASN A 348 3.42 -15.13 16.03
CA ASN A 348 2.42 -16.11 16.39
C ASN A 348 1.29 -16.13 15.35
N LYS A 349 1.03 -17.33 14.82
CA LYS A 349 -0.10 -17.54 13.92
C LYS A 349 -1.35 -17.85 14.73
N LYS A 350 -2.46 -17.22 14.35
CA LYS A 350 -3.77 -17.47 14.94
C LYS A 350 -4.19 -18.91 14.62
N ARG A 351 -4.67 -19.67 15.62
CA ARG A 351 -5.41 -20.91 15.34
C ARG A 351 -6.71 -20.53 14.63
N GLN A 352 -6.93 -21.06 13.44
CA GLN A 352 -8.16 -20.82 12.69
C GLN A 352 -9.35 -21.45 13.45
N ILE A 353 -10.38 -20.63 13.69
CA ILE A 353 -11.68 -21.08 14.21
C ILE A 353 -12.64 -20.99 13.03
N GLY A 354 -13.50 -22.00 12.83
CA GLY A 354 -14.32 -22.14 11.62
C GLY A 354 -15.33 -21.02 11.33
N PHE A 355 -15.57 -20.11 12.27
CA PHE A 355 -16.43 -18.93 12.06
C PHE A 355 -15.73 -17.65 12.51
N ARG A 356 -15.83 -16.61 11.69
CA ARG A 356 -15.32 -15.27 12.00
C ARG A 356 -16.31 -14.21 11.52
N LYS A 357 -16.47 -13.14 12.31
CA LYS A 357 -17.17 -11.93 11.84
C LYS A 357 -16.27 -11.17 10.86
N VAL A 358 -16.89 -10.57 9.83
CA VAL A 358 -16.20 -9.65 8.91
C VAL A 358 -15.57 -8.50 9.72
N GLY A 359 -14.38 -8.06 9.31
CA GLY A 359 -13.60 -7.02 9.98
C GLY A 359 -12.18 -7.00 9.42
N LEU A 360 -11.44 -5.90 9.61
CA LEU A 360 -10.03 -5.85 9.18
C LEU A 360 -9.21 -6.98 9.77
N ASP A 361 -8.29 -7.49 8.96
CA ASP A 361 -7.51 -8.67 9.26
C ASP A 361 -6.22 -8.32 10.03
N TYR A 362 -6.40 -7.65 11.18
CA TYR A 362 -5.28 -7.22 12.02
C TYR A 362 -4.35 -8.37 12.40
N ALA A 363 -3.06 -8.08 12.45
CA ALA A 363 -2.05 -9.04 12.88
C ALA A 363 -2.40 -9.63 14.26
N TYR A 364 -2.36 -10.95 14.36
CA TYR A 364 -2.66 -11.64 15.63
C TYR A 364 -1.56 -11.42 16.67
N ASP A 365 -0.30 -11.51 16.24
CA ASP A 365 0.84 -11.14 17.05
C ASP A 365 1.06 -9.63 16.97
N PRO A 366 0.96 -8.88 18.08
CA PRO A 366 1.17 -7.44 18.07
C PRO A 366 2.65 -7.06 18.03
N SER A 367 3.59 -8.00 18.19
CA SER A 367 5.02 -7.69 18.27
C SER A 367 5.63 -7.42 16.89
N ILE A 368 5.91 -6.14 16.60
CA ILE A 368 6.62 -5.68 15.40
C ILE A 368 7.99 -6.35 15.29
N LEU A 369 8.71 -6.52 16.42
CA LEU A 369 10.02 -7.17 16.43
C LEU A 369 9.96 -8.64 16.00
N ARG A 370 8.91 -9.39 16.34
CA ARG A 370 8.77 -10.79 15.88
C ARG A 370 8.49 -10.86 14.39
N HIS A 371 7.65 -9.96 13.86
CA HIS A 371 7.43 -9.88 12.42
C HIS A 371 8.71 -9.50 11.67
N LEU A 372 9.51 -8.59 12.22
CA LEU A 372 10.81 -8.22 11.65
C LEU A 372 11.82 -9.39 11.72
N SER A 373 11.89 -10.09 12.85
CA SER A 373 12.73 -11.28 13.02
C SER A 373 12.32 -12.39 12.03
N GLU A 374 11.03 -12.64 11.85
CA GLU A 374 10.50 -13.58 10.86
C GLU A 374 10.88 -13.17 9.43
N PHE A 375 10.73 -11.89 9.08
CA PHE A 375 11.10 -11.36 7.78
C PHE A 375 12.57 -11.60 7.45
N LEU A 376 13.47 -11.30 8.40
CA LEU A 376 14.91 -11.52 8.25
C LEU A 376 15.29 -13.00 8.25
N SER A 377 14.42 -13.89 8.74
CA SER A 377 14.65 -15.35 8.79
C SER A 377 14.20 -16.10 7.53
N ASN A 378 13.21 -15.58 6.81
CA ASN A 378 12.57 -16.27 5.68
C ASN A 378 13.34 -16.13 4.35
N GLN A 379 14.67 -16.13 4.39
CA GLN A 379 15.53 -15.93 3.21
C GLN A 379 16.32 -17.22 2.88
N GLU A 380 16.48 -17.53 1.59
CA GLU A 380 17.31 -18.66 1.10
C GLU A 380 18.75 -18.48 1.64
N GLY A 381 19.09 -19.11 2.78
CA GLY A 381 20.41 -18.99 3.42
C GLY A 381 20.41 -18.67 4.92
N GLY A 382 19.24 -18.46 5.55
CA GLY A 382 19.12 -18.26 6.99
C GLY A 382 18.81 -16.80 7.38
N PHE A 383 19.24 -16.39 8.58
CA PHE A 383 18.92 -15.06 9.10
C PHE A 383 19.82 -13.98 8.52
N LEU A 384 19.27 -13.04 7.77
CA LEU A 384 20.00 -11.91 7.21
C LEU A 384 20.24 -10.81 8.25
N LEU A 385 21.48 -10.34 8.32
CA LEU A 385 21.87 -9.22 9.17
C LEU A 385 22.00 -7.96 8.31
N PRO A 386 21.15 -6.93 8.49
CA PRO A 386 21.31 -5.67 7.80
C PRO A 386 22.52 -4.90 8.32
N ASP A 387 23.23 -4.24 7.41
CA ASP A 387 24.33 -3.33 7.71
C ASP A 387 23.83 -1.90 7.86
N TYR A 388 22.77 -1.56 7.13
CA TYR A 388 22.12 -0.25 7.14
C TYR A 388 20.65 -0.36 7.51
N LEU A 389 20.14 0.66 8.19
CA LEU A 389 18.73 0.80 8.54
C LEU A 389 18.18 2.15 8.09
N LEU A 390 17.13 2.13 7.27
CA LEU A 390 16.34 3.30 6.93
C LEU A 390 14.96 3.20 7.61
N PHE A 391 14.58 4.23 8.36
CA PHE A 391 13.24 4.35 8.94
C PHE A 391 12.33 5.15 8.02
N ASN A 392 11.07 4.73 7.90
CA ASN A 392 10.00 5.49 7.28
C ASN A 392 8.66 5.31 8.02
N GLY A 393 7.79 6.30 7.87
CA GLY A 393 6.46 6.32 8.49
C GLY A 393 6.39 7.16 9.75
N SER A 394 5.23 7.79 9.97
CA SER A 394 5.03 8.79 11.04
C SER A 394 5.21 8.23 12.45
N MET A 395 5.19 6.91 12.63
CA MET A 395 5.44 6.27 13.93
C MET A 395 6.84 6.62 14.47
N PHE A 396 7.83 6.72 13.59
CA PHE A 396 9.22 6.96 13.98
C PHE A 396 9.55 8.43 14.26
N GLN A 397 8.55 9.32 14.29
CA GLN A 397 8.69 10.63 14.93
C GLN A 397 8.99 10.50 16.44
N ALA A 398 8.56 9.39 17.06
CA ALA A 398 8.93 9.05 18.42
C ALA A 398 10.28 8.32 18.44
N GLU A 399 11.34 9.00 18.89
CA GLU A 399 12.71 8.44 18.98
C GLU A 399 12.75 7.11 19.75
N ILE A 400 11.98 7.01 20.84
CA ILE A 400 11.92 5.80 21.67
C ILE A 400 11.50 4.55 20.90
N LEU A 401 10.67 4.69 19.85
CA LEU A 401 10.25 3.57 19.01
C LEU A 401 11.34 3.16 18.02
N LYS A 402 12.17 4.09 17.56
CA LYS A 402 13.36 3.77 16.76
C LYS A 402 14.38 2.99 17.59
N ASP A 403 14.59 3.41 18.84
CA ASP A 403 15.51 2.72 19.76
C ASP A 403 15.10 1.26 19.98
N CYS A 404 13.80 0.95 20.07
CA CYS A 404 13.31 -0.42 20.16
C CYS A 404 13.77 -1.29 18.97
N ILE A 405 13.63 -0.80 17.74
CA ILE A 405 14.06 -1.52 16.53
C ILE A 405 15.59 -1.67 16.49
N ILE A 406 16.32 -0.58 16.78
CA ILE A 406 17.80 -0.59 16.79
C ILE A 406 18.32 -1.60 17.83
N ASN A 407 17.76 -1.59 19.03
CA ASN A 407 18.17 -2.50 20.10
C ASN A 407 17.83 -3.95 19.77
N GLY A 408 16.68 -4.21 19.15
CA GLY A 408 16.31 -5.53 18.64
C GLY A 408 17.35 -6.04 17.62
N LEU A 409 17.65 -5.25 16.58
CA LEU A 409 18.63 -5.62 15.55
C LEU A 409 20.04 -5.83 16.12
N LYS A 410 20.48 -4.96 17.04
CA LYS A 410 21.76 -5.13 17.74
C LYS A 410 21.81 -6.43 18.54
N SER A 411 20.72 -6.77 19.24
CA SER A 411 20.64 -8.02 20.00
C SER A 411 20.72 -9.28 19.12
N TRP A 412 20.40 -9.17 17.83
CA TRP A 412 20.49 -10.27 16.85
C TRP A 412 21.84 -10.33 16.11
N GLY A 413 22.77 -9.42 16.42
CA GLY A 413 24.13 -9.41 15.88
C GLY A 413 24.44 -8.26 14.92
N CYS A 414 23.60 -7.22 14.80
CA CYS A 414 23.87 -6.03 13.98
C CYS A 414 24.61 -4.95 14.79
N GLU A 415 25.79 -5.26 15.37
CA GLU A 415 26.50 -4.33 16.28
C GLU A 415 26.92 -3.02 15.60
N ASP A 416 27.40 -3.11 14.35
CA ASP A 416 27.88 -1.98 13.53
C ASP A 416 26.77 -1.35 12.64
N LEU A 417 25.50 -1.55 13.00
CA LEU A 417 24.35 -1.06 12.22
C LEU A 417 24.40 0.47 12.01
N LYS A 418 24.43 0.89 10.75
CA LYS A 418 24.43 2.31 10.34
C LYS A 418 23.02 2.78 10.04
N VAL A 419 22.52 3.75 10.80
CA VAL A 419 21.20 4.36 10.55
C VAL A 419 21.32 5.44 9.48
N LEU A 420 20.59 5.28 8.39
CA LEU A 420 20.48 6.26 7.32
C LEU A 420 19.51 7.37 7.77
N THR A 421 19.99 8.62 7.74
CA THR A 421 19.23 9.81 8.16
C THR A 421 18.97 10.72 6.96
N GLY A 422 18.01 11.64 7.05
CA GLY A 422 17.73 12.62 5.98
C GLY A 422 16.27 12.68 5.51
N ASN A 423 15.50 11.62 5.76
CA ASN A 423 14.08 11.57 5.39
C ASN A 423 13.20 12.40 6.33
N GLU A 424 12.30 13.22 5.75
CA GLU A 424 11.13 13.74 6.46
C GLU A 424 10.04 12.66 6.45
N PHE A 425 9.89 11.88 7.53
CA PHE A 425 9.05 10.66 7.57
C PHE A 425 7.62 10.80 7.04
N THR A 426 7.04 12.00 7.11
CA THR A 426 5.69 12.29 6.65
C THR A 426 5.60 12.51 5.14
N LEU A 427 6.70 12.92 4.49
CA LEU A 427 6.73 13.32 3.08
C LEU A 427 7.68 12.48 2.22
N ALA A 428 8.59 11.73 2.84
CA ALA A 428 9.62 10.96 2.16
C ALA A 428 9.03 10.05 1.07
N VAL A 429 7.91 9.38 1.34
CA VAL A 429 7.25 8.50 0.35
C VAL A 429 6.81 9.28 -0.90
N SER A 430 6.13 10.41 -0.73
CA SER A 430 5.70 11.25 -1.88
C SER A 430 6.88 11.88 -2.62
N GLN A 431 7.91 12.32 -1.89
CA GLN A 431 9.14 12.90 -2.46
C GLN A 431 9.91 11.86 -3.27
N GLY A 432 10.08 10.66 -2.73
CA GLY A 432 10.72 9.55 -3.41
C GLY A 432 9.95 9.07 -4.64
N ALA A 433 8.61 9.07 -4.60
CA ALA A 433 7.79 8.80 -5.78
C ALA A 433 7.97 9.86 -6.88
N SER A 434 8.06 11.14 -6.51
CA SER A 434 8.37 12.23 -7.44
C SER A 434 9.79 12.09 -8.02
N TYR A 435 10.77 11.73 -7.18
CA TYR A 435 12.14 11.49 -7.63
C TYR A 435 12.19 10.31 -8.60
N PHE A 436 11.53 9.20 -8.26
CA PHE A 436 11.43 8.02 -9.12
C PHE A 436 10.86 8.36 -10.50
N SER A 437 9.78 9.16 -10.55
CA SER A 437 9.23 9.65 -11.82
C SER A 437 10.28 10.41 -12.65
N SER A 438 11.12 11.24 -12.01
CA SER A 438 12.20 11.99 -12.67
C SER A 438 13.34 11.11 -13.22
N LEU A 439 13.52 9.89 -12.68
CA LEU A 439 14.52 8.94 -13.18
C LEU A 439 14.20 8.44 -14.59
N SER A 440 12.92 8.45 -14.98
CA SER A 440 12.52 8.07 -16.35
C SER A 440 13.09 9.01 -17.42
N ASP A 441 13.33 10.28 -17.09
CA ASP A 441 13.85 11.28 -18.03
C ASP A 441 15.37 11.52 -17.88
N SER A 442 15.89 11.40 -16.66
CA SER A 442 17.31 11.66 -16.35
C SER A 442 18.24 10.45 -16.44
N GLY A 443 17.71 9.22 -16.44
CA GLY A 443 18.51 7.99 -16.55
C GLY A 443 19.30 7.62 -15.29
N GLY A 444 18.82 7.99 -14.10
CA GLY A 444 19.49 7.70 -12.83
C GLY A 444 19.37 6.25 -12.34
N ILE A 445 19.93 5.96 -11.16
CA ILE A 445 19.95 4.60 -10.60
C ILE A 445 18.54 4.15 -10.22
N ARG A 446 18.17 2.96 -10.70
CA ARG A 446 16.96 2.25 -10.30
C ARG A 446 17.29 1.11 -9.34
N ILE A 447 16.42 0.93 -8.34
CA ILE A 447 16.39 -0.27 -7.50
C ILE A 447 15.75 -1.36 -8.36
N LYS A 448 16.53 -2.33 -8.79
CA LYS A 448 16.02 -3.43 -9.59
C LYS A 448 15.23 -4.38 -8.71
N ALA A 449 13.94 -4.53 -9.00
CA ALA A 449 13.18 -5.67 -8.54
C ALA A 449 13.31 -6.80 -9.56
N SER A 450 13.51 -8.02 -9.07
CA SER A 450 13.41 -9.23 -9.88
C SER A 450 12.17 -10.02 -9.46
N LEU A 451 11.57 -10.76 -10.39
CA LEU A 451 10.43 -11.62 -10.07
C LEU A 451 10.86 -12.68 -9.05
N PRO A 452 10.14 -12.81 -7.92
CA PRO A 452 10.48 -13.80 -6.89
C PRO A 452 10.01 -15.22 -7.24
N PHE A 453 9.23 -15.36 -8.31
CA PHE A 453 8.60 -16.61 -8.75
C PHE A 453 8.77 -16.79 -10.26
N SER A 454 8.72 -18.03 -10.71
CA SER A 454 8.48 -18.34 -12.12
C SER A 454 6.97 -18.38 -12.38
N TYR A 455 6.53 -17.84 -13.51
CA TYR A 455 5.12 -17.77 -13.91
C TYR A 455 4.86 -18.57 -15.18
N TYR A 456 3.70 -19.20 -15.23
CA TYR A 456 3.34 -20.17 -16.27
C TYR A 456 1.93 -19.93 -16.76
N ILE A 457 1.69 -20.21 -18.05
CA ILE A 457 0.36 -20.27 -18.62
C ILE A 457 -0.02 -21.73 -18.92
N ALA A 458 -1.27 -22.10 -18.65
CA ALA A 458 -1.76 -23.41 -19.05
C ALA A 458 -2.01 -23.47 -20.56
N VAL A 459 -1.55 -24.56 -21.17
CA VAL A 459 -1.79 -24.88 -22.58
C VAL A 459 -2.35 -26.30 -22.65
N GLU A 460 -3.48 -26.47 -23.34
CA GLU A 460 -4.10 -27.78 -23.53
C GLU A 460 -3.25 -28.64 -24.47
N LYS A 461 -2.99 -29.90 -24.08
CA LYS A 461 -2.28 -30.84 -24.95
C LYS A 461 -3.18 -31.28 -26.10
N SER A 462 -2.63 -31.34 -27.29
CA SER A 462 -3.30 -31.95 -28.45
C SER A 462 -3.47 -33.45 -28.26
N GLN A 463 -4.60 -33.87 -27.70
CA GLN A 463 -4.94 -35.28 -27.44
C GLN A 463 -6.35 -35.61 -27.91
N MET A 464 -6.64 -36.90 -28.10
CA MET A 464 -7.97 -37.37 -28.45
C MET A 464 -8.91 -37.20 -27.27
N ALA A 465 -10.06 -36.55 -27.47
CA ALA A 465 -11.08 -36.41 -26.43
C ALA A 465 -11.64 -37.80 -26.02
N ILE A 466 -11.50 -38.14 -24.74
CA ILE A 466 -12.03 -39.38 -24.16
C ILE A 466 -13.24 -39.03 -23.28
N PRO A 467 -14.44 -39.61 -23.52
CA PRO A 467 -15.61 -39.31 -22.72
C PRO A 467 -15.38 -39.54 -21.22
N GLY A 468 -15.62 -38.49 -20.41
CA GLY A 468 -15.44 -38.53 -18.96
C GLY A 468 -14.01 -38.27 -18.46
N MET A 469 -13.07 -37.95 -19.36
CA MET A 469 -11.74 -37.46 -18.99
C MET A 469 -11.60 -35.99 -19.39
N GLU A 470 -11.04 -35.18 -18.49
CA GLU A 470 -10.66 -33.82 -18.81
C GLU A 470 -9.38 -33.81 -19.65
N PRO A 471 -9.21 -32.80 -20.54
CA PRO A 471 -7.99 -32.65 -21.31
C PRO A 471 -6.77 -32.45 -20.42
N GLU A 472 -5.64 -33.06 -20.79
CA GLU A 472 -4.39 -32.83 -20.08
C GLU A 472 -3.83 -31.44 -20.38
N LEU A 473 -3.33 -30.77 -19.33
CA LEU A 473 -2.68 -29.47 -19.44
C LEU A 473 -1.15 -29.62 -19.37
N SER A 474 -0.48 -28.80 -20.16
CA SER A 474 0.94 -28.47 -20.02
C SER A 474 1.08 -27.05 -19.46
N MET A 475 2.12 -26.81 -18.68
CA MET A 475 2.48 -25.48 -18.17
C MET A 475 3.65 -24.94 -18.99
N VAL A 476 3.47 -23.81 -19.64
CA VAL A 476 4.56 -23.13 -20.37
C VAL A 476 5.07 -21.98 -19.52
N CYS A 477 6.37 -21.96 -19.22
CA CYS A 477 6.99 -20.88 -18.47
C CYS A 477 6.98 -19.58 -19.30
N ILE A 478 6.25 -18.56 -18.85
CA ILE A 478 6.12 -17.27 -19.55
C ILE A 478 7.00 -16.17 -18.95
N ALA A 479 7.41 -16.32 -17.69
CA ALA A 479 8.31 -15.40 -17.01
C ALA A 479 9.19 -16.20 -16.02
N PRO A 480 10.51 -16.25 -16.24
CA PRO A 480 11.40 -17.00 -15.37
C PRO A 480 11.60 -16.27 -14.05
N TRP A 481 11.95 -17.04 -13.02
CA TRP A 481 12.48 -16.48 -11.77
C TRP A 481 13.64 -15.53 -12.07
N GLY A 482 13.67 -14.38 -11.39
CA GLY A 482 14.77 -13.44 -11.54
C GLY A 482 14.63 -12.45 -12.69
N LEU A 483 13.58 -12.53 -13.53
CA LEU A 483 13.33 -11.56 -14.60
C LEU A 483 13.31 -10.14 -14.03
N GLU A 484 14.17 -9.25 -14.55
CA GLU A 484 14.33 -7.89 -14.03
C GLU A 484 13.17 -6.98 -14.48
N GLU A 485 12.82 -6.00 -13.66
CA GLU A 485 11.89 -4.93 -14.04
C GLU A 485 12.24 -4.29 -15.40
N GLY A 486 11.23 -4.16 -16.26
CA GLY A 486 11.36 -3.62 -17.61
C GLY A 486 11.98 -4.59 -18.62
N GLU A 487 12.47 -5.75 -18.18
CA GLU A 487 12.89 -6.83 -19.05
C GLU A 487 11.65 -7.54 -19.63
N SER A 488 11.70 -7.82 -20.92
CA SER A 488 10.67 -8.55 -21.65
C SER A 488 11.24 -9.86 -22.16
N VAL A 489 10.42 -10.91 -22.10
CA VAL A 489 10.74 -12.19 -22.71
C VAL A 489 9.67 -12.49 -23.74
N THR A 490 10.11 -12.81 -24.95
CA THR A 490 9.22 -13.23 -26.03
C THR A 490 9.38 -14.73 -26.26
N LEU A 491 8.30 -15.46 -26.07
CA LEU A 491 8.17 -16.85 -26.48
C LEU A 491 7.78 -16.90 -27.95
N LYS A 492 8.68 -17.45 -28.76
CA LYS A 492 8.39 -17.78 -30.15
C LYS A 492 8.18 -19.28 -30.22
N ASP A 493 6.91 -19.66 -30.30
CA ASP A 493 6.49 -21.05 -30.39
C ASP A 493 5.59 -21.20 -31.61
N GLU A 494 6.02 -22.01 -32.58
CA GLU A 494 5.28 -22.27 -33.82
C GLU A 494 4.05 -23.18 -33.58
N GLU A 495 3.94 -23.78 -32.39
CA GLU A 495 2.86 -24.70 -32.02
C GLU A 495 1.84 -24.08 -31.04
N LEU A 496 1.99 -22.81 -30.68
CA LEU A 496 1.05 -22.12 -29.78
C LEU A 496 -0.01 -21.35 -30.58
N TYR A 497 -1.29 -21.72 -30.37
CA TYR A 497 -2.44 -21.15 -31.06
C TYR A 497 -3.40 -20.49 -30.08
N LEU A 498 -3.91 -19.32 -30.46
CA LEU A 498 -4.97 -18.59 -29.80
C LEU A 498 -6.31 -18.93 -30.45
N VAL A 499 -7.26 -19.39 -29.65
CA VAL A 499 -8.65 -19.56 -30.09
C VAL A 499 -9.32 -18.18 -30.11
N THR A 500 -10.25 -17.94 -31.04
CA THR A 500 -10.97 -16.66 -31.17
C THR A 500 -12.45 -16.90 -31.50
N GLY A 501 -13.31 -15.92 -31.23
CA GLY A 501 -14.76 -16.00 -31.50
C GLY A 501 -15.60 -16.71 -30.43
N GLU A 502 -14.98 -17.20 -29.37
CA GLU A 502 -15.64 -17.79 -28.20
C GLU A 502 -15.15 -17.14 -26.91
N ASN A 503 -15.90 -17.33 -25.82
CA ASN A 503 -15.44 -16.93 -24.49
C ASN A 503 -14.40 -17.95 -24.00
N ILE A 504 -13.14 -17.53 -23.94
CA ILE A 504 -11.99 -18.42 -23.65
C ILE A 504 -11.39 -18.04 -22.32
N GLN A 505 -11.05 -19.06 -21.54
CA GLN A 505 -10.43 -18.91 -20.23
C GLN A 505 -8.90 -19.07 -20.34
N PHE A 506 -8.15 -18.06 -19.95
CA PHE A 506 -6.69 -18.13 -19.80
C PHE A 506 -6.35 -18.38 -18.34
N ARG A 507 -5.62 -19.45 -18.03
CA ARG A 507 -5.27 -19.83 -16.65
C ARG A 507 -3.79 -19.59 -16.37
N LEU A 508 -3.50 -18.83 -15.32
CA LEU A 508 -2.15 -18.42 -14.93
C LEU A 508 -1.72 -19.11 -13.63
N PHE A 509 -0.47 -19.55 -13.59
CA PHE A 509 0.12 -20.25 -12.45
C PHE A 509 1.45 -19.61 -12.05
N ARG A 510 1.84 -19.78 -10.79
CA ARG A 510 3.21 -19.51 -10.33
C ARG A 510 3.80 -20.71 -9.62
N SER A 511 5.13 -20.74 -9.58
CA SER A 511 5.87 -21.68 -8.73
C SER A 511 6.88 -20.96 -7.83
N HIS A 512 6.90 -21.37 -6.57
CA HIS A 512 7.82 -20.88 -5.54
C HIS A 512 9.16 -21.64 -5.51
N ILE A 513 9.21 -22.80 -6.14
CA ILE A 513 10.34 -23.73 -6.05
C ILE A 513 11.03 -23.96 -7.40
N ARG A 514 10.31 -23.72 -8.50
CA ARG A 514 10.83 -23.95 -9.85
C ARG A 514 11.56 -22.72 -10.39
N LYS A 515 12.69 -22.96 -11.05
CA LYS A 515 13.54 -21.94 -11.70
C LYS A 515 13.74 -22.30 -13.18
N ASP A 516 12.63 -22.50 -13.88
CA ASP A 516 12.61 -22.87 -15.31
C ASP A 516 12.88 -21.63 -16.20
N GLN A 517 13.29 -21.86 -17.44
CA GLN A 517 13.49 -20.80 -18.43
C GLN A 517 12.21 -20.52 -19.21
N ALA A 518 12.12 -19.32 -19.78
CA ALA A 518 10.97 -18.96 -20.60
C ALA A 518 10.87 -19.90 -21.81
N GLY A 519 9.68 -20.48 -22.01
CA GLY A 519 9.37 -21.43 -23.08
C GLY A 519 9.51 -22.89 -22.66
N ASP A 520 10.07 -23.17 -21.49
CA ASP A 520 10.09 -24.53 -20.95
C ASP A 520 8.65 -25.02 -20.75
N VAL A 521 8.35 -26.19 -21.32
CA VAL A 521 7.06 -26.87 -21.21
C VAL A 521 7.15 -27.95 -20.14
N ILE A 522 6.26 -27.88 -19.16
CA ILE A 522 6.29 -28.69 -17.94
C ILE A 522 4.95 -29.43 -17.83
N ASP A 523 4.98 -30.68 -17.41
CA ASP A 523 3.74 -31.39 -17.08
C ASP A 523 3.08 -30.76 -15.85
N TYR A 524 1.75 -30.57 -15.90
CA TYR A 524 1.02 -30.01 -14.78
C TYR A 524 1.04 -30.95 -13.56
N ASN A 525 1.47 -30.42 -12.42
CA ASN A 525 1.43 -31.09 -11.11
C ASN A 525 0.95 -30.12 -10.02
N LEU A 526 -0.11 -30.49 -9.30
CA LEU A 526 -0.72 -29.68 -8.24
C LEU A 526 0.24 -29.30 -7.09
N GLU A 527 1.31 -30.08 -6.85
CA GLU A 527 2.26 -29.79 -5.77
C GLU A 527 3.25 -28.66 -6.10
N ASP A 528 3.51 -28.42 -7.40
CA ASP A 528 4.54 -27.51 -7.87
C ASP A 528 4.02 -26.11 -8.20
N PHE A 529 2.70 -25.99 -8.40
CA PHE A 529 2.06 -24.80 -8.95
C PHE A 529 0.92 -24.29 -8.07
N GLU A 530 0.90 -22.98 -7.86
CA GLU A 530 -0.24 -22.25 -7.30
C GLU A 530 -0.96 -21.54 -8.44
N GLU A 531 -2.24 -21.85 -8.63
CA GLU A 531 -3.08 -21.14 -9.60
C GLU A 531 -3.36 -19.73 -9.08
N LEU A 532 -2.98 -18.74 -9.89
CA LEU A 532 -3.08 -17.35 -9.51
C LEU A 532 -4.45 -16.80 -9.84
N SER A 533 -4.96 -17.04 -11.04
CA SER A 533 -6.22 -16.48 -11.55
C SER A 533 -6.54 -16.96 -12.94
N SER A 534 -7.82 -16.88 -13.33
CA SER A 534 -8.25 -17.11 -14.71
C SER A 534 -8.89 -15.85 -15.33
N VAL A 535 -8.65 -15.61 -16.61
CA VAL A 535 -9.25 -14.50 -17.36
C VAL A 535 -10.16 -15.09 -18.43
N GLU A 536 -11.45 -14.80 -18.35
CA GLU A 536 -12.38 -15.07 -19.45
C GLU A 536 -12.42 -13.87 -20.39
N LYS A 537 -12.08 -14.10 -21.67
CA LYS A 537 -12.13 -13.06 -22.69
C LYS A 537 -12.67 -13.64 -23.98
N THR A 538 -13.63 -12.94 -24.58
CA THR A 538 -14.00 -13.16 -25.98
C THR A 538 -13.12 -12.28 -26.84
N LEU A 539 -12.27 -12.91 -27.66
CA LEU A 539 -11.44 -12.21 -28.64
C LEU A 539 -12.17 -12.18 -29.98
N GLU A 540 -12.53 -10.98 -30.43
CA GLU A 540 -13.20 -10.79 -31.72
C GLU A 540 -12.26 -11.19 -32.87
N SER A 541 -12.77 -11.98 -33.82
CA SER A 541 -12.08 -12.31 -35.07
C SER A 541 -13.04 -12.07 -36.24
N THR A 542 -12.47 -11.70 -37.39
CA THR A 542 -13.23 -11.48 -38.63
C THR A 542 -13.67 -12.78 -39.32
N ALA A 543 -13.21 -13.94 -38.84
CA ALA A 543 -13.55 -15.27 -39.35
C ALA A 543 -14.41 -16.08 -38.35
N GLU A 544 -15.29 -16.97 -38.84
CA GLU A 544 -15.98 -17.97 -38.01
C GLU A 544 -14.93 -18.94 -37.43
N GLN A 545 -14.64 -18.81 -36.13
CA GLN A 545 -13.68 -19.61 -35.34
C GLN A 545 -12.32 -19.87 -36.02
N SER A 546 -11.32 -19.05 -35.69
CA SER A 546 -9.94 -19.21 -36.18
C SER A 546 -8.98 -19.58 -35.03
N PHE A 547 -8.16 -20.61 -35.26
CA PHE A 547 -6.92 -20.82 -34.49
C PHE A 547 -5.85 -19.90 -35.08
N ILE A 548 -5.37 -18.94 -34.30
CA ILE A 548 -4.37 -17.96 -34.74
C ILE A 548 -3.03 -18.35 -34.12
N PRO A 549 -1.96 -18.62 -34.89
CA PRO A 549 -0.64 -18.84 -34.32
C PRO A 549 -0.15 -17.56 -33.64
N VAL A 550 0.31 -17.66 -32.39
CA VAL A 550 0.74 -16.49 -31.61
C VAL A 550 2.08 -16.67 -30.90
N ASN A 551 2.81 -15.57 -30.79
CA ASN A 551 3.92 -15.42 -29.86
C ASN A 551 3.41 -14.80 -28.56
N LEU A 552 4.04 -15.15 -27.43
CA LEU A 552 3.75 -14.54 -26.13
C LEU A 552 4.87 -13.57 -25.75
N GLU A 553 4.53 -12.34 -25.40
CA GLU A 553 5.47 -11.36 -24.84
C GLU A 553 5.08 -11.08 -23.39
N THR A 554 5.99 -11.36 -22.47
CA THR A 554 5.82 -11.09 -21.05
C THR A 554 6.80 -10.02 -20.61
N THR A 555 6.32 -8.99 -19.92
CA THR A 555 7.17 -7.94 -19.34
C THR A 555 6.97 -7.86 -17.84
N ALA A 556 8.06 -7.86 -17.08
CA ALA A 556 8.02 -7.59 -15.64
C ALA A 556 7.85 -6.09 -15.38
N THR A 557 6.81 -5.72 -14.64
CA THR A 557 6.51 -4.31 -14.28
C THR A 557 7.26 -3.88 -13.02
N GLU A 558 7.32 -2.55 -12.80
CA GLU A 558 8.03 -1.91 -11.67
C GLU A 558 7.48 -2.28 -10.29
N ILE A 559 6.24 -2.79 -10.23
CA ILE A 559 5.59 -3.28 -9.00
C ILE A 559 5.60 -4.80 -8.87
N GLY A 560 6.31 -5.52 -9.74
CA GLY A 560 6.39 -6.98 -9.69
C GLY A 560 5.11 -7.70 -10.15
N THR A 561 4.28 -7.03 -10.97
CA THR A 561 3.23 -7.67 -11.78
C THR A 561 3.74 -8.01 -13.19
N LEU A 562 3.00 -8.81 -13.94
CA LEU A 562 3.33 -9.18 -15.32
C LEU A 562 2.35 -8.52 -16.29
N ASP A 563 2.88 -7.88 -17.33
CA ASP A 563 2.11 -7.60 -18.54
C ASP A 563 2.32 -8.75 -19.54
N LEU A 564 1.25 -9.49 -19.86
CA LEU A 564 1.28 -10.54 -20.88
C LEU A 564 0.55 -10.10 -22.15
N PHE A 565 1.19 -10.27 -23.29
CA PHE A 565 0.65 -9.96 -24.60
C PHE A 565 0.74 -11.17 -25.54
N CYS A 566 -0.31 -11.36 -26.34
CA CYS A 566 -0.29 -12.26 -27.49
C CYS A 566 -0.10 -11.46 -28.78
N HIS A 567 0.79 -11.95 -29.62
CA HIS A 567 1.11 -11.36 -30.92
C HIS A 567 0.86 -12.38 -32.03
N GLU A 568 0.06 -12.04 -33.03
CA GLU A 568 -0.06 -12.87 -34.24
C GLU A 568 1.30 -13.03 -34.94
N VAL A 569 1.58 -14.25 -35.45
CA VAL A 569 2.87 -14.58 -36.09
C VAL A 569 3.03 -13.93 -37.49
N ASP A 570 1.97 -13.90 -38.31
CA ASP A 570 2.06 -13.55 -39.75
C ASP A 570 1.16 -12.37 -40.23
N GLY A 571 0.39 -11.73 -39.33
CA GLY A 571 -0.61 -10.72 -39.67
C GLY A 571 -0.26 -9.28 -39.26
N GLN A 572 -0.91 -8.29 -39.89
CA GLN A 572 -0.76 -6.88 -39.51
C GLN A 572 -1.35 -6.60 -38.11
N LYS A 573 -0.47 -6.34 -37.14
CA LYS A 573 -0.68 -5.43 -35.99
C LYS A 573 -1.73 -5.78 -34.92
N GLU A 574 -2.33 -6.97 -34.86
CA GLU A 574 -3.18 -7.30 -33.71
C GLU A 574 -2.33 -7.76 -32.52
N LYS A 575 -2.36 -6.96 -31.45
CA LYS A 575 -1.70 -7.22 -30.16
C LYS A 575 -2.81 -7.33 -29.11
N TRP A 576 -3.01 -8.51 -28.56
CA TRP A 576 -3.98 -8.72 -27.50
C TRP A 576 -3.28 -8.65 -26.15
N LYS A 577 -3.60 -7.63 -25.34
CA LYS A 577 -3.22 -7.63 -23.92
C LYS A 577 -4.11 -8.61 -23.18
N LEU A 578 -3.48 -9.61 -22.57
CA LEU A 578 -4.13 -10.52 -21.64
C LEU A 578 -3.93 -9.94 -20.24
N GLU A 579 -4.95 -9.26 -19.73
CA GLU A 579 -4.90 -8.67 -18.40
C GLU A 579 -5.22 -9.74 -17.37
N PHE A 580 -4.18 -10.38 -16.85
CA PHE A 580 -4.31 -11.33 -15.75
C PHE A 580 -4.44 -10.57 -14.44
N ASN A 581 -5.62 -10.64 -13.85
CA ASN A 581 -5.82 -10.21 -12.48
C ASN A 581 -5.27 -11.33 -11.60
N VAL A 582 -4.03 -11.25 -11.10
CA VAL A 582 -3.27 -12.32 -10.40
C VAL A 582 -3.88 -12.75 -9.03
N ARG A 583 -5.21 -12.74 -8.92
CA ARG A 583 -6.06 -13.00 -7.75
C ARG A 583 -6.62 -14.41 -7.71
N GLU A 584 -6.37 -15.08 -6.59
CA GLU A 584 -7.16 -16.21 -6.09
C GLU A 584 -8.65 -15.83 -6.17
N GLU A 585 -9.42 -16.53 -6.99
CA GLU A 585 -10.87 -16.60 -6.81
C GLU A 585 -11.14 -17.31 -5.47
N ILE A 586 -11.83 -16.62 -4.56
CA ILE A 586 -12.44 -17.26 -3.38
C ILE A 586 -13.94 -17.34 -3.60
#